data_AF-A0A3D1H0V2-F1
#
_entry.id   AF-A0A3D1H0V2-F1
#
_cell.length_a   1.000
_cell.length_b   1.000
_cell.length_c   1.000
_cell.angle_alpha   90.00
_cell.angle_beta   90.00
_cell.angle_gamma   90.00
#
_symmetry.space_group_name_H-M   'P 1'
#
loop_
_entity.id
_entity.type
_entity.pdbx_description
1 polymer ?
#
loop_
_entity_poly.entity_id
_entity_poly.type
_entity_poly.pdbx_seq_one_letter_code
_entity_poly.pdbx_strand_id
1 'polypeptide(L)'
;MTIKSAPSGTCFLENIRDLDILTSMSRVLVTIKIGDSTVYDEFLYPADGEILLSDLADIYRPYARQQLIVDSVITITEQKVSAGVETDEVTQSDKKTVNLRVLYATVDIPDIDCQEFTDTHFLTLLQDAKTTSLGRLEYLHYLGTDTASVTAYFTDGTKQLFTAEVVGGNAKYTTIDVSPSKFSVRDKVLSYFDVKAGERLQTFIIDQEQPDCAPILLFSNSFGCQELIYCTGKHEVAPEYTRDSAVISGKNINYRITEKRIFKADTGPLTTAMANWADDLFRSDEVYIVNIYGGEAAVGKQVTISDSKSDNDNLLETIPRFTFSYAYSQRQHNVLDMHRAGRIFDNTFDNTFN
;
A
#
# COMPACT_ATOMS: atom_id res chain seq x y z
N MET A 1 -2.52 -39.43 10.08
CA MET A 1 -2.04 -38.07 10.41
C MET A 1 -2.97 -37.31 11.34
N THR A 2 -2.44 -36.48 12.24
CA THR A 2 -3.21 -35.45 12.95
C THR A 2 -2.60 -34.08 12.64
N ILE A 3 -3.43 -33.11 12.23
CA ILE A 3 -3.01 -31.72 12.04
C ILE A 3 -3.43 -30.97 13.30
N LYS A 4 -2.47 -30.49 14.08
CA LYS A 4 -2.73 -29.69 15.30
C LYS A 4 -3.08 -28.25 14.94
N SER A 5 -2.34 -27.67 13.99
CA SER A 5 -2.57 -26.34 13.44
C SER A 5 -2.31 -26.37 11.94
N ALA A 6 -3.12 -25.64 11.17
CA ALA A 6 -2.85 -25.34 9.79
C ALA A 6 -3.44 -23.98 9.44
N PRO A 7 -2.82 -23.23 8.51
CA PRO A 7 -3.45 -22.03 7.96
C PRO A 7 -4.69 -22.44 7.18
N SER A 8 -5.81 -21.72 7.30
CA SER A 8 -7.01 -22.03 6.51
C SER A 8 -7.88 -20.79 6.30
N GLY A 9 -8.75 -20.85 5.29
CA GLY A 9 -9.63 -19.72 4.96
C GLY A 9 -8.88 -18.55 4.34
N THR A 10 -9.37 -17.34 4.59
CA THR A 10 -8.72 -16.08 4.16
C THR A 10 -7.91 -15.53 5.32
N CYS A 11 -6.64 -15.17 5.10
CA CYS A 11 -5.76 -14.62 6.12
C CYS A 11 -4.89 -13.49 5.59
N PHE A 12 -4.45 -12.61 6.50
CA PHE A 12 -3.39 -11.64 6.25
C PHE A 12 -2.04 -12.36 6.17
N LEU A 13 -1.17 -11.87 5.29
CA LEU A 13 0.17 -12.44 5.05
C LEU A 13 0.97 -12.67 6.34
N GLU A 14 1.09 -11.66 7.20
CA GLU A 14 1.88 -11.77 8.44
C GLU A 14 1.19 -12.63 9.51
N ASN A 15 -0.11 -12.91 9.36
CA ASN A 15 -0.90 -13.68 10.34
C ASN A 15 -1.17 -15.12 9.86
N ILE A 16 -0.43 -15.61 8.86
CA ILE A 16 -0.49 -17.01 8.44
C ILE A 16 -0.04 -17.90 9.60
N ARG A 17 -0.90 -18.83 10.03
CA ARG A 17 -0.56 -19.81 11.06
C ARG A 17 0.42 -20.86 10.54
N ASP A 18 1.28 -21.31 11.43
CA ASP A 18 2.15 -22.45 11.21
C ASP A 18 1.38 -23.74 10.94
N LEU A 19 2.01 -24.63 10.17
CA LEU A 19 1.53 -25.98 9.92
C LEU A 19 2.20 -26.94 10.91
N ASP A 20 1.40 -27.47 11.83
CA ASP A 20 1.82 -28.40 12.89
C ASP A 20 1.15 -29.76 12.66
N ILE A 21 1.97 -30.78 12.44
CA ILE A 21 1.57 -32.13 12.06
C ILE A 21 2.14 -33.14 13.07
N LEU A 22 1.27 -33.95 13.63
CA LEU A 22 1.63 -35.18 14.33
C LEU A 22 1.52 -36.39 13.40
N THR A 23 2.57 -37.20 13.37
CA THR A 23 2.63 -38.42 12.58
C THR A 23 3.47 -39.50 13.27
N SER A 24 3.09 -40.76 13.08
CA SER A 24 3.91 -41.93 13.45
C SER A 24 4.63 -42.54 12.23
N MET A 25 4.53 -41.89 11.07
CA MET A 25 5.11 -42.36 9.81
C MET A 25 6.54 -41.87 9.63
N SER A 26 7.28 -42.44 8.67
CA SER A 26 8.69 -42.14 8.46
C SER A 26 8.94 -40.72 7.97
N ARG A 27 8.03 -40.17 7.15
CA ARG A 27 8.10 -38.80 6.60
C ARG A 27 6.73 -38.32 6.11
N VAL A 28 6.63 -37.03 5.84
CA VAL A 28 5.46 -36.38 5.25
C VAL A 28 5.91 -35.56 4.04
N LEU A 29 5.29 -35.77 2.88
CA LEU A 29 5.44 -34.88 1.74
C LEU A 29 4.50 -33.68 1.92
N VAL A 30 5.07 -32.47 1.97
CA VAL A 30 4.31 -31.22 1.97
C VAL A 30 4.56 -30.51 0.65
N THR A 31 3.47 -30.29 -0.10
CA THR A 31 3.48 -29.54 -1.35
C THR A 31 2.60 -28.30 -1.20
N ILE A 32 3.12 -27.12 -1.49
CA ILE A 32 2.35 -25.87 -1.54
C ILE A 32 2.24 -25.44 -2.99
N LYS A 33 1.01 -25.26 -3.47
CA LYS A 33 0.72 -24.70 -4.79
C LYS A 33 0.04 -23.35 -4.67
N ILE A 34 0.50 -22.38 -5.45
CA ILE A 34 -0.12 -21.07 -5.62
C ILE A 34 -0.57 -20.97 -7.08
N GLY A 35 -1.89 -20.95 -7.30
CA GLY A 35 -2.45 -21.18 -8.63
C GLY A 35 -1.92 -22.51 -9.22
N ASP A 36 -1.34 -22.45 -10.40
CA ASP A 36 -0.76 -23.62 -11.08
C ASP A 36 0.71 -23.90 -10.71
N SER A 37 1.36 -22.99 -9.97
CA SER A 37 2.79 -23.10 -9.64
C SER A 37 3.00 -23.84 -8.33
N THR A 38 3.92 -24.82 -8.33
CA THR A 38 4.38 -25.46 -7.10
C THR A 38 5.52 -24.63 -6.53
N VAL A 39 5.34 -24.10 -5.32
CA VAL A 39 6.27 -23.15 -4.69
C VAL A 39 7.05 -23.75 -3.52
N TYR A 40 6.59 -24.90 -3.02
CA TYR A 40 7.23 -25.70 -2.00
C TYR A 40 6.88 -27.17 -2.25
N ASP A 41 7.86 -28.07 -2.21
CA ASP A 41 7.67 -29.51 -2.40
C ASP A 41 8.79 -30.28 -1.70
N GLU A 42 8.58 -30.63 -0.44
CA GLU A 42 9.64 -31.20 0.40
C GLU A 42 9.15 -32.36 1.26
N PHE A 43 10.05 -33.30 1.52
CA PHE A 43 9.85 -34.35 2.51
C PHE A 43 10.30 -33.86 3.88
N LEU A 44 9.35 -33.79 4.81
CA LEU A 44 9.58 -33.43 6.20
C LEU A 44 9.63 -34.70 7.07
N TYR A 45 10.56 -34.72 8.01
CA TYR A 45 10.83 -35.87 8.88
C TYR A 45 10.43 -35.50 10.31
N PRO A 46 9.61 -36.32 10.99
CA PRO A 46 9.16 -36.00 12.33
C PRO A 46 10.28 -36.08 13.36
N ALA A 47 10.38 -35.08 14.22
CA ALA A 47 11.16 -35.12 15.45
C ALA A 47 10.20 -35.46 16.60
N ASP A 48 10.43 -36.58 17.30
CA ASP A 48 9.54 -37.09 18.34
C ASP A 48 8.05 -37.21 17.92
N GLY A 49 7.82 -37.51 16.64
CA GLY A 49 6.48 -37.67 16.07
C GLY A 49 5.81 -36.37 15.61
N GLU A 50 6.53 -35.24 15.64
CA GLU A 50 6.02 -33.91 15.29
C GLU A 50 6.81 -33.27 14.15
N ILE A 51 6.10 -32.56 13.28
CA ILE A 51 6.64 -31.73 12.21
C ILE A 51 6.00 -30.35 12.36
N LEU A 52 6.84 -29.32 12.53
CA LEU A 52 6.44 -27.93 12.55
C LEU A 52 7.05 -27.22 11.33
N LEU A 53 6.19 -26.66 10.48
CA LEU A 53 6.58 -25.79 9.38
C LEU A 53 6.11 -24.37 9.72
N SER A 54 7.07 -23.53 10.10
CA SER A 54 6.87 -22.15 10.54
C SER A 54 7.23 -21.12 9.48
N ASP A 55 6.90 -19.85 9.75
CA ASP A 55 7.25 -18.69 8.93
C ASP A 55 6.77 -18.80 7.48
N LEU A 56 5.59 -19.40 7.31
CA LEU A 56 4.97 -19.60 5.98
C LEU A 56 4.79 -18.28 5.22
N ALA A 57 4.69 -17.15 5.91
CA ALA A 57 4.61 -15.82 5.31
C ALA A 57 5.73 -15.57 4.27
N ASP A 58 6.95 -16.04 4.51
CA ASP A 58 8.06 -15.83 3.58
C ASP A 58 7.90 -16.56 2.25
N ILE A 59 7.24 -17.72 2.25
CA ILE A 59 6.89 -18.45 1.02
C ILE A 59 5.87 -17.64 0.22
N TYR A 60 4.87 -17.03 0.89
CA TYR A 60 3.77 -16.34 0.23
C TYR A 60 4.10 -14.89 -0.17
N ARG A 61 4.97 -14.21 0.57
CA ARG A 61 5.29 -12.78 0.45
C ARG A 61 5.56 -12.32 -0.99
N PRO A 62 6.46 -12.94 -1.79
CA PRO A 62 6.72 -12.46 -3.15
C PRO A 62 5.50 -12.60 -4.07
N TYR A 63 4.68 -13.64 -3.87
CA TYR A 63 3.50 -13.90 -4.69
C TYR A 63 2.33 -12.98 -4.30
N ALA A 64 2.06 -12.86 -3.00
CA ALA A 64 1.03 -11.98 -2.46
C ALA A 64 1.33 -10.52 -2.83
N ARG A 65 2.58 -10.08 -2.70
CA ARG A 65 3.01 -8.73 -3.09
C ARG A 65 2.74 -8.42 -4.56
N GLN A 66 2.96 -9.39 -5.45
CA GLN A 66 2.76 -9.19 -6.88
C GLN A 66 1.27 -9.21 -7.27
N GLN A 67 0.46 -10.05 -6.62
CA GLN A 67 -0.91 -10.34 -7.05
C GLN A 67 -1.99 -9.75 -6.15
N LEU A 68 -1.60 -9.03 -5.08
CA LEU A 68 -2.43 -8.56 -3.97
C LEU A 68 -3.01 -9.70 -3.13
N ILE A 69 -3.57 -10.73 -3.77
CA ILE A 69 -4.20 -11.87 -3.12
C ILE A 69 -4.00 -13.16 -3.91
N VAL A 70 -3.56 -14.21 -3.21
CA VAL A 70 -3.24 -15.50 -3.81
C VAL A 70 -4.08 -16.63 -3.23
N ASP A 71 -4.55 -17.51 -4.10
CA ASP A 71 -5.20 -18.76 -3.71
C ASP A 71 -4.14 -19.87 -3.68
N SER A 72 -4.12 -20.61 -2.58
CA SER A 72 -3.11 -21.62 -2.29
C SER A 72 -3.75 -22.92 -1.84
N VAL A 73 -3.09 -24.01 -2.20
CA VAL A 73 -3.44 -25.36 -1.78
C VAL A 73 -2.21 -26.02 -1.16
N ILE A 74 -2.27 -26.33 0.12
CA ILE A 74 -1.27 -27.14 0.82
C ILE A 74 -1.74 -28.59 0.79
N THR A 75 -0.93 -29.48 0.23
CA THR A 75 -1.17 -30.92 0.20
C THR A 75 -0.16 -31.62 1.11
N ILE A 76 -0.67 -32.44 2.02
CA ILE A 76 0.12 -33.12 3.05
C ILE A 76 -0.12 -34.61 2.88
N THR A 77 0.93 -35.38 2.57
CA THR A 77 0.83 -36.82 2.31
C THR A 77 1.78 -37.59 3.23
N GLU A 78 1.24 -38.39 4.14
CA GLU A 78 2.04 -39.24 5.01
C GLU A 78 2.59 -40.45 4.26
N GLN A 79 3.86 -40.77 4.53
CA GLN A 79 4.55 -41.89 3.92
C GLN A 79 5.28 -42.72 4.97
N LYS A 80 5.00 -44.03 4.95
CA LYS A 80 5.85 -45.01 5.60
C LYS A 80 6.93 -45.46 4.62
N VAL A 81 8.18 -45.31 5.03
CA VAL A 81 9.35 -45.80 4.29
C VAL A 81 9.86 -47.02 5.03
N SER A 82 9.82 -48.18 4.37
CA SER A 82 10.40 -49.42 4.87
C SER A 82 11.68 -49.70 4.11
N ALA A 83 12.79 -49.88 4.82
CA ALA A 83 14.07 -50.16 4.19
C ALA A 83 14.01 -51.51 3.45
N GLY A 84 14.13 -51.47 2.13
CA GLY A 84 14.19 -52.66 1.27
C GLY A 84 15.63 -53.11 1.02
N VAL A 85 15.79 -54.31 0.44
CA VAL A 85 17.11 -54.90 0.15
C VAL A 85 17.79 -54.24 -1.07
N GLU A 86 17.01 -53.66 -2.00
CA GLU A 86 17.52 -52.96 -3.21
C GLU A 86 16.98 -51.53 -3.38
N THR A 87 15.72 -51.26 -2.97
CA THR A 87 15.10 -49.92 -2.94
C THR A 87 14.15 -49.81 -1.76
N ASP A 88 14.00 -48.60 -1.20
CA ASP A 88 13.02 -48.34 -0.15
C ASP A 88 11.58 -48.56 -0.65
N GLU A 89 10.78 -49.32 0.11
CA GLU A 89 9.35 -49.45 -0.14
C GLU A 89 8.61 -48.28 0.52
N VAL A 90 7.88 -47.50 -0.29
CA VAL A 90 7.12 -46.34 0.17
C VAL A 90 5.63 -46.67 0.10
N THR A 91 4.97 -46.66 1.26
CA THR A 91 3.51 -46.79 1.35
C THR A 91 2.91 -45.45 1.79
N GLN A 92 2.02 -44.89 0.96
CA GLN A 92 1.22 -43.73 1.33
C GLN A 92 0.05 -44.18 2.20
N SER A 93 -0.13 -43.55 3.36
CA SER A 93 -1.15 -43.96 4.35
C SER A 93 -2.29 -42.98 4.53
N ASP A 94 -2.03 -41.68 4.36
CA ASP A 94 -3.01 -40.61 4.58
C ASP A 94 -2.65 -39.38 3.72
N LYS A 95 -3.66 -38.65 3.25
CA LYS A 95 -3.50 -37.43 2.45
C LYS A 95 -4.54 -36.40 2.88
N LYS A 96 -4.08 -35.21 3.27
CA LYS A 96 -4.93 -34.07 3.59
C LYS A 96 -4.61 -32.88 2.72
N THR A 97 -5.63 -32.08 2.46
CA THR A 97 -5.52 -30.85 1.67
C THR A 97 -6.08 -29.70 2.47
N VAL A 98 -5.38 -28.58 2.44
CA VAL A 98 -5.75 -27.35 3.11
C VAL A 98 -5.78 -26.23 2.07
N ASN A 99 -6.92 -25.54 1.99
CA ASN A 99 -7.09 -24.41 1.08
C ASN A 99 -6.92 -23.11 1.87
N LEU A 100 -6.18 -22.19 1.29
CA LEU A 100 -5.82 -20.92 1.90
C LEU A 100 -5.92 -19.81 0.86
N ARG A 101 -6.41 -18.65 1.27
CA ARG A 101 -6.34 -17.41 0.52
C ARG A 101 -5.52 -16.40 1.32
N VAL A 102 -4.42 -15.94 0.75
CA VAL A 102 -3.48 -15.04 1.44
C VAL A 102 -3.58 -13.65 0.82
N LEU A 103 -4.02 -12.68 1.61
CA LEU A 103 -4.01 -11.26 1.26
C LEU A 103 -2.66 -10.66 1.65
N TYR A 104 -2.04 -9.93 0.74
CA TYR A 104 -0.88 -9.11 1.07
C TYR A 104 -1.29 -8.02 2.07
N ALA A 105 -0.71 -8.09 3.25
CA ALA A 105 -0.86 -7.09 4.30
C ALA A 105 0.44 -7.07 5.10
N THR A 106 1.03 -5.89 5.29
CA THR A 106 2.20 -5.65 6.17
C THR A 106 1.79 -4.94 7.46
N VAL A 107 0.50 -4.95 7.75
CA VAL A 107 -0.11 -4.43 8.97
C VAL A 107 -0.69 -5.60 9.76
N ASP A 108 -0.57 -5.53 11.08
CA ASP A 108 -1.31 -6.43 11.98
C ASP A 108 -2.64 -5.76 12.37
N ILE A 109 -3.73 -6.52 12.26
CA ILE A 109 -5.07 -6.06 12.60
C ILE A 109 -5.65 -7.06 13.62
N PRO A 110 -5.39 -6.86 14.92
CA PRO A 110 -5.62 -7.89 15.93
C PRO A 110 -7.11 -8.11 16.27
N ASP A 111 -7.94 -7.09 16.08
CA ASP A 111 -9.32 -7.07 16.57
C ASP A 111 -10.36 -7.57 15.56
N ILE A 112 -9.95 -7.92 14.34
CA ILE A 112 -10.82 -8.36 13.24
C ILE A 112 -10.11 -9.42 12.40
N ASP A 113 -10.82 -10.48 12.02
CA ASP A 113 -10.23 -11.47 11.12
C ASP A 113 -10.17 -10.96 9.68
N CYS A 114 -9.32 -11.58 8.86
CA CYS A 114 -9.08 -11.12 7.50
C CYS A 114 -10.33 -11.19 6.62
N GLN A 115 -11.21 -12.17 6.83
CA GLN A 115 -12.42 -12.30 6.03
C GLN A 115 -13.37 -11.15 6.37
N GLU A 116 -13.65 -10.95 7.65
CA GLU A 116 -14.50 -9.86 8.14
C GLU A 116 -13.98 -8.49 7.70
N PHE A 117 -12.66 -8.23 7.84
CA PHE A 117 -12.05 -7.01 7.35
C PHE A 117 -12.30 -6.82 5.85
N THR A 118 -12.03 -7.84 5.05
CA THR A 118 -12.19 -7.72 3.59
C THR A 118 -13.62 -7.55 3.15
N ASP A 119 -14.60 -8.03 3.91
CA ASP A 119 -16.03 -7.89 3.60
C ASP A 119 -16.58 -6.51 3.98
N THR A 120 -15.98 -5.85 4.97
CA THR A 120 -16.52 -4.63 5.59
C THR A 120 -15.65 -3.38 5.38
N HIS A 121 -14.39 -3.52 4.97
CA HIS A 121 -13.46 -2.41 4.79
C HIS A 121 -12.87 -2.36 3.37
N PHE A 122 -12.55 -1.15 2.92
CA PHE A 122 -11.63 -0.95 1.81
C PHE A 122 -10.19 -1.29 2.26
N LEU A 123 -9.31 -1.61 1.32
CA LEU A 123 -7.90 -1.95 1.56
C LEU A 123 -7.08 -0.69 1.86
N THR A 124 -7.35 -0.06 3.01
CA THR A 124 -6.71 1.15 3.51
C THR A 124 -6.66 1.14 5.04
N LEU A 125 -5.67 1.84 5.61
CA LEU A 125 -5.61 2.08 7.07
C LEU A 125 -6.48 3.27 7.51
N LEU A 126 -7.11 3.97 6.58
CA LEU A 126 -8.00 5.07 6.91
C LEU A 126 -9.34 4.52 7.45
N GLN A 127 -9.56 4.68 8.77
CA GLN A 127 -10.74 4.16 9.48
C GLN A 127 -11.80 5.24 9.78
N ASP A 128 -11.79 6.36 9.06
CA ASP A 128 -12.78 7.45 9.16
C ASP A 128 -12.75 8.28 7.87
N ALA A 129 -13.47 9.40 7.83
CA ALA A 129 -13.54 10.26 6.67
C ALA A 129 -12.17 10.79 6.21
N LYS A 130 -11.95 10.80 4.90
CA LYS A 130 -10.81 11.48 4.27
C LYS A 130 -11.16 12.91 3.96
N THR A 131 -10.33 13.87 4.36
CA THR A 131 -10.44 15.24 3.84
C THR A 131 -9.73 15.33 2.49
N THR A 132 -10.46 15.79 1.46
CA THR A 132 -9.95 15.98 0.10
C THR A 132 -10.48 17.30 -0.48
N SER A 133 -10.20 17.62 -1.74
CA SER A 133 -10.61 18.86 -2.40
C SER A 133 -10.96 18.62 -3.86
N LEU A 134 -11.72 19.52 -4.46
CA LEU A 134 -11.92 19.52 -5.91
C LEU A 134 -10.56 19.58 -6.64
N GLY A 135 -10.46 18.84 -7.75
CA GLY A 135 -9.20 18.73 -8.51
C GLY A 135 -8.22 17.69 -7.97
N ARG A 136 -8.49 17.03 -6.83
CA ARG A 136 -7.71 15.89 -6.34
C ARG A 136 -8.20 14.58 -6.95
N LEU A 137 -7.27 13.63 -7.09
CA LEU A 137 -7.53 12.24 -7.40
C LEU A 137 -7.71 11.42 -6.13
N GLU A 138 -8.72 10.56 -6.12
CA GLU A 138 -8.99 9.63 -5.03
C GLU A 138 -9.36 8.26 -5.58
N TYR A 139 -8.74 7.23 -5.03
CA TYR A 139 -8.99 5.83 -5.40
C TYR A 139 -9.31 5.00 -4.17
N LEU A 140 -10.17 4.01 -4.35
CA LEU A 140 -10.43 3.00 -3.33
C LEU A 140 -10.25 1.60 -3.93
N HIS A 141 -9.76 0.70 -3.10
CA HIS A 141 -9.44 -0.67 -3.45
C HIS A 141 -10.17 -1.62 -2.51
N TYR A 142 -10.73 -2.70 -3.04
CA TYR A 142 -11.41 -3.72 -2.24
C TYR A 142 -11.34 -5.08 -2.90
N LEU A 143 -11.45 -6.14 -2.09
CA LEU A 143 -11.58 -7.49 -2.61
C LEU A 143 -12.97 -7.75 -3.17
N GLY A 144 -13.03 -8.55 -4.22
CA GLY A 144 -14.25 -8.85 -4.97
C GLY A 144 -14.54 -7.84 -6.08
N THR A 145 -15.77 -7.94 -6.59
CA THR A 145 -16.25 -7.19 -7.76
C THR A 145 -17.61 -6.54 -7.51
N ASP A 146 -17.90 -6.22 -6.24
CA ASP A 146 -19.13 -5.51 -5.87
C ASP A 146 -19.23 -4.20 -6.66
N THR A 147 -20.42 -3.87 -7.17
CA THR A 147 -20.64 -2.58 -7.82
C THR A 147 -20.60 -1.47 -6.78
N ALA A 148 -19.72 -0.49 -6.98
CA ALA A 148 -19.60 0.65 -6.07
C ALA A 148 -20.55 1.80 -6.44
N SER A 149 -21.16 2.39 -5.42
CA SER A 149 -22.05 3.54 -5.53
C SER A 149 -21.51 4.71 -4.72
N VAL A 150 -21.78 5.94 -5.19
CA VAL A 150 -21.36 7.17 -4.51
C VAL A 150 -22.56 8.05 -4.27
N THR A 151 -22.83 8.39 -3.01
CA THR A 151 -23.85 9.37 -2.63
C THR A 151 -23.16 10.70 -2.35
N ALA A 152 -23.32 11.66 -3.26
CA ALA A 152 -22.80 13.01 -3.11
C ALA A 152 -23.81 13.90 -2.38
N TYR A 153 -23.34 14.68 -1.41
CA TYR A 153 -24.14 15.62 -0.63
C TYR A 153 -23.67 17.05 -0.91
N PHE A 154 -24.63 17.93 -1.18
CA PHE A 154 -24.36 19.31 -1.57
C PHE A 154 -24.71 20.29 -0.44
N THR A 155 -24.12 21.48 -0.45
CA THR A 155 -24.34 22.50 0.58
C THR A 155 -25.77 23.06 0.62
N ASP A 156 -26.54 22.88 -0.47
CA ASP A 156 -27.98 23.21 -0.54
C ASP A 156 -28.88 22.16 0.16
N GLY A 157 -28.28 21.12 0.76
CA GLY A 157 -28.97 20.03 1.45
C GLY A 157 -29.47 18.92 0.52
N THR A 158 -29.30 19.05 -0.81
CA THR A 158 -29.64 18.00 -1.76
C THR A 158 -28.58 16.91 -1.79
N LYS A 159 -28.95 15.73 -2.31
CA LYS A 159 -28.03 14.62 -2.55
C LYS A 159 -28.27 13.99 -3.91
N GLN A 160 -27.24 13.37 -4.48
CA GLN A 160 -27.31 12.68 -5.76
C GLN A 160 -26.51 11.38 -5.71
N LEU A 161 -27.06 10.32 -6.32
CA LEU A 161 -26.41 9.02 -6.44
C LEU A 161 -25.66 8.92 -7.77
N PHE A 162 -24.45 8.38 -7.72
CA PHE A 162 -23.59 8.08 -8.85
C PHE A 162 -23.11 6.63 -8.74
N THR A 163 -22.63 6.09 -9.85
CA THR A 163 -21.87 4.82 -9.87
C THR A 163 -20.39 5.17 -9.96
N ALA A 164 -19.56 4.58 -9.11
CA ALA A 164 -18.11 4.82 -9.19
C ALA A 164 -17.55 4.14 -10.44
N GLU A 165 -16.57 4.78 -11.08
CA GLU A 165 -15.92 4.23 -12.27
C GLU A 165 -14.87 3.20 -11.86
N VAL A 166 -14.96 1.97 -12.38
CA VAL A 166 -13.94 0.95 -12.21
C VAL A 166 -12.77 1.27 -13.14
N VAL A 167 -11.60 1.53 -12.56
CA VAL A 167 -10.38 1.92 -13.30
C VAL A 167 -9.27 0.87 -13.25
N GLY A 168 -9.44 -0.15 -12.43
CA GLY A 168 -8.49 -1.25 -12.32
C GLY A 168 -9.05 -2.43 -11.53
N GLY A 169 -8.31 -3.54 -11.53
CA GLY A 169 -8.70 -4.76 -10.84
C GLY A 169 -8.72 -5.99 -11.72
N ASN A 170 -9.24 -7.08 -11.16
CA ASN A 170 -9.45 -8.35 -11.83
C ASN A 170 -10.61 -9.10 -11.14
N ALA A 171 -10.76 -10.40 -11.38
CA ALA A 171 -11.82 -11.20 -10.76
C ALA A 171 -11.72 -11.31 -9.22
N LYS A 172 -10.61 -10.90 -8.60
CA LYS A 172 -10.36 -11.00 -7.16
C LYS A 172 -10.41 -9.67 -6.42
N TYR A 173 -10.15 -8.54 -7.09
CA TYR A 173 -10.15 -7.22 -6.47
C TYR A 173 -10.55 -6.13 -7.47
N THR A 174 -11.06 -5.02 -6.96
CA THR A 174 -11.51 -3.87 -7.76
C THR A 174 -10.87 -2.58 -7.27
N THR A 175 -10.53 -1.70 -8.22
CA THR A 175 -10.09 -0.32 -7.96
C THR A 175 -11.07 0.64 -8.63
N ILE A 176 -11.58 1.60 -7.86
CA ILE A 176 -12.54 2.61 -8.31
C ILE A 176 -11.96 4.01 -8.23
N ASP A 177 -12.27 4.84 -9.21
CA ASP A 177 -12.02 6.27 -9.20
C ASP A 177 -13.19 6.99 -8.50
N VAL A 178 -12.85 7.61 -7.37
CA VAL A 178 -13.77 8.38 -6.53
C VAL A 178 -13.31 9.83 -6.39
N SER A 179 -12.60 10.33 -7.39
CA SER A 179 -12.15 11.72 -7.45
C SER A 179 -13.34 12.68 -7.38
N PRO A 180 -13.31 13.73 -6.52
CA PRO A 180 -14.44 14.64 -6.32
C PRO A 180 -15.00 15.30 -7.60
N SER A 181 -14.16 15.48 -8.62
CA SER A 181 -14.56 16.05 -9.92
C SER A 181 -15.63 15.22 -10.64
N LYS A 182 -15.68 13.89 -10.41
CA LYS A 182 -16.66 12.97 -11.00
C LYS A 182 -18.08 13.19 -10.46
N PHE A 183 -18.21 13.82 -9.29
CA PHE A 183 -19.47 14.01 -8.59
C PHE A 183 -19.91 15.48 -8.52
N SER A 184 -19.20 16.34 -9.27
CA SER A 184 -19.54 17.75 -9.40
C SER A 184 -20.77 17.92 -10.29
N VAL A 185 -21.72 18.72 -9.82
CA VAL A 185 -22.97 19.03 -10.53
C VAL A 185 -23.02 20.53 -10.78
N ARG A 186 -23.39 20.93 -12.00
CA ARG A 186 -23.54 22.35 -12.35
C ARG A 186 -24.45 23.06 -11.35
N ASP A 187 -24.05 24.26 -10.94
CA ASP A 187 -24.77 25.12 -9.99
C ASP A 187 -24.93 24.55 -8.58
N LYS A 188 -24.14 23.53 -8.21
CA LYS A 188 -24.08 22.97 -6.85
C LYS A 188 -22.67 22.95 -6.31
N VAL A 189 -22.55 23.04 -4.98
CA VAL A 189 -21.27 22.91 -4.27
C VAL A 189 -21.26 21.58 -3.53
N LEU A 190 -20.35 20.68 -3.94
CA LEU A 190 -20.15 19.38 -3.31
C LEU A 190 -19.56 19.58 -1.91
N SER A 191 -20.21 19.05 -0.87
CA SER A 191 -19.80 19.18 0.53
C SER A 191 -19.04 17.96 1.02
N TYR A 192 -19.63 16.78 0.84
CA TYR A 192 -19.01 15.48 1.15
C TYR A 192 -19.67 14.39 0.30
N PHE A 193 -19.09 13.19 0.27
CA PHE A 193 -19.70 12.04 -0.37
C PHE A 193 -19.37 10.73 0.34
N ASP A 194 -20.30 9.79 0.27
CA ASP A 194 -20.13 8.43 0.78
C ASP A 194 -19.93 7.47 -0.38
N VAL A 195 -18.88 6.67 -0.32
CA VAL A 195 -18.64 5.56 -1.26
C VAL A 195 -19.02 4.25 -0.59
N LYS A 196 -19.86 3.45 -1.26
CA LYS A 196 -20.27 2.13 -0.79
C LYS A 196 -20.00 1.05 -1.82
N ALA A 197 -19.41 -0.07 -1.40
CA ALA A 197 -19.20 -1.27 -2.22
C ALA A 197 -19.45 -2.52 -1.35
N GLY A 198 -20.62 -3.16 -1.51
CA GLY A 198 -21.10 -4.14 -0.53
C GLY A 198 -21.36 -3.47 0.82
N GLU A 199 -20.85 -4.06 1.90
CA GLU A 199 -20.94 -3.50 3.27
C GLU A 199 -19.86 -2.45 3.57
N ARG A 200 -18.94 -2.20 2.63
CA ARG A 200 -17.84 -1.25 2.80
C ARG A 200 -18.35 0.18 2.68
N LEU A 201 -17.88 1.08 3.54
CA LEU A 201 -18.21 2.50 3.53
C LEU A 201 -16.95 3.35 3.74
N GLN A 202 -16.76 4.35 2.89
CA GLN A 202 -15.75 5.39 3.08
C GLN A 202 -16.37 6.76 2.78
N THR A 203 -16.22 7.69 3.72
CA THR A 203 -16.68 9.08 3.55
C THR A 203 -15.50 9.96 3.12
N PHE A 204 -15.76 10.93 2.25
CA PHE A 204 -14.83 11.97 1.84
C PHE A 204 -15.45 13.34 2.10
N ILE A 205 -14.72 14.19 2.82
CA ILE A 205 -15.13 15.57 3.14
C ILE A 205 -14.39 16.51 2.19
N ILE A 206 -15.12 17.43 1.54
CA ILE A 206 -14.52 18.41 0.63
C ILE A 206 -14.10 19.65 1.42
N ASP A 207 -12.79 19.86 1.51
CA ASP A 207 -12.19 21.12 1.87
C ASP A 207 -12.40 22.14 0.74
N GLN A 208 -13.27 23.11 1.01
CA GLN A 208 -13.68 24.15 0.08
C GLN A 208 -12.61 25.22 -0.12
N GLU A 209 -11.65 25.34 0.80
CA GLU A 209 -10.53 26.27 0.64
C GLU A 209 -9.61 25.85 -0.51
N GLN A 210 -9.65 24.56 -0.87
CA GLN A 210 -8.81 23.96 -1.93
C GLN A 210 -7.34 24.37 -1.75
N PRO A 211 -6.75 24.12 -0.58
CA PRO A 211 -5.38 24.55 -0.31
C PRO A 211 -4.45 23.89 -1.33
N ASP A 212 -3.47 24.68 -1.79
CA ASP A 212 -2.45 24.16 -2.67
C ASP A 212 -1.64 23.08 -1.94
N CYS A 213 -1.02 22.19 -2.72
CA CYS A 213 -0.32 21.03 -2.19
C CYS A 213 1.03 20.80 -2.87
N ALA A 214 2.04 20.59 -2.04
CA ALA A 214 3.38 20.26 -2.47
C ALA A 214 4.10 19.48 -1.35
N PRO A 215 4.53 18.23 -1.58
CA PRO A 215 4.27 17.40 -2.76
C PRO A 215 2.86 16.76 -2.76
N ILE A 216 2.50 16.19 -3.91
CA ILE A 216 1.50 15.12 -4.00
C ILE A 216 2.28 13.82 -4.11
N LEU A 217 2.02 12.86 -3.23
CA LEU A 217 2.71 11.57 -3.21
C LEU A 217 1.73 10.44 -3.47
N LEU A 218 2.08 9.58 -4.42
CA LEU A 218 1.46 8.28 -4.65
C LEU A 218 2.33 7.24 -3.95
N PHE A 219 1.77 6.47 -3.02
CA PHE A 219 2.51 5.46 -2.27
C PHE A 219 1.76 4.13 -2.23
N SER A 220 2.51 3.03 -2.15
CA SER A 220 1.96 1.69 -1.93
C SER A 220 1.71 1.49 -0.43
N ASN A 221 0.45 1.33 -0.04
CA ASN A 221 0.02 1.18 1.35
C ASN A 221 0.31 -0.24 1.89
N SER A 222 -0.03 -0.47 3.15
CA SER A 222 0.22 -1.75 3.83
C SER A 222 -0.52 -2.93 3.21
N PHE A 223 -1.53 -2.71 2.37
CA PHE A 223 -2.21 -3.76 1.61
C PHE A 223 -1.64 -3.90 0.19
N GLY A 224 -0.60 -3.17 -0.20
CA GLY A 224 -0.04 -3.20 -1.55
C GLY A 224 -0.88 -2.45 -2.58
N CYS A 225 -1.83 -1.61 -2.13
CA CYS A 225 -2.66 -0.75 -2.97
C CYS A 225 -2.07 0.66 -3.03
N GLN A 226 -2.28 1.38 -4.14
CA GLN A 226 -1.73 2.71 -4.32
C GLN A 226 -2.68 3.80 -3.81
N GLU A 227 -2.22 4.65 -2.90
CA GLU A 227 -2.99 5.77 -2.37
C GLU A 227 -2.28 7.11 -2.60
N LEU A 228 -3.05 8.19 -2.64
CA LEU A 228 -2.52 9.55 -2.76
C LEU A 228 -2.65 10.31 -1.44
N ILE A 229 -1.57 11.00 -1.07
CA ILE A 229 -1.53 12.01 -0.02
C ILE A 229 -1.12 13.36 -0.60
N TYR A 230 -1.85 14.39 -0.19
CA TYR A 230 -1.67 15.77 -0.64
C TYR A 230 -1.11 16.58 0.52
N CYS A 231 0.16 16.95 0.46
CA CYS A 231 0.81 17.71 1.52
C CYS A 231 0.48 19.20 1.38
N THR A 232 -0.30 19.75 2.31
CA THR A 232 -0.74 21.16 2.28
C THR A 232 0.10 22.06 3.21
N GLY A 233 1.10 21.48 3.88
CA GLY A 233 2.00 22.19 4.77
C GLY A 233 3.17 22.86 4.04
N LYS A 234 4.19 23.20 4.81
CA LYS A 234 5.42 23.82 4.29
C LYS A 234 6.18 22.84 3.40
N HIS A 235 6.61 23.32 2.24
CA HIS A 235 7.54 22.63 1.35
C HIS A 235 8.83 23.44 1.20
N GLU A 236 9.98 22.79 1.33
CA GLU A 236 11.29 23.42 1.19
C GLU A 236 12.23 22.56 0.33
N VAL A 237 13.14 23.21 -0.39
CA VAL A 237 14.28 22.55 -1.03
C VAL A 237 15.57 22.99 -0.37
N ALA A 238 16.29 22.00 0.15
CA ALA A 238 17.57 22.15 0.82
C ALA A 238 18.63 21.31 0.08
N PRO A 239 19.19 21.81 -1.04
CA PRO A 239 20.17 21.06 -1.80
C PRO A 239 21.54 21.12 -1.12
N GLU A 240 22.18 19.97 -0.98
CA GLU A 240 23.53 19.85 -0.46
C GLU A 240 24.51 19.57 -1.60
N TYR A 241 25.70 20.19 -1.55
CA TYR A 241 26.72 20.04 -2.59
C TYR A 241 28.06 19.65 -1.99
N THR A 242 28.53 18.45 -2.32
CA THR A 242 29.91 18.04 -2.06
C THR A 242 30.77 18.46 -3.24
N ARG A 243 31.85 19.22 -2.98
CA ARG A 243 32.77 19.73 -4.00
C ARG A 243 34.17 19.19 -3.75
N ASP A 244 34.64 18.34 -4.65
CA ASP A 244 36.04 17.93 -4.66
C ASP A 244 36.83 18.99 -5.44
N SER A 245 37.84 19.56 -4.80
CA SER A 245 38.65 20.64 -5.34
C SER A 245 40.14 20.31 -5.33
N ALA A 246 40.87 20.83 -6.32
CA ALA A 246 42.31 20.68 -6.43
C ALA A 246 42.94 21.93 -7.07
N VAL A 247 44.22 22.18 -6.75
CA VAL A 247 45.00 23.24 -7.40
C VAL A 247 45.64 22.68 -8.67
N ILE A 248 45.19 23.14 -9.84
CA ILE A 248 45.74 22.78 -11.15
C ILE A 248 46.28 24.06 -11.79
N SER A 249 47.58 24.06 -12.14
CA SER A 249 48.26 25.22 -12.74
C SER A 249 48.09 26.52 -11.93
N GLY A 250 48.17 26.41 -10.60
CA GLY A 250 48.03 27.55 -9.69
C GLY A 250 46.60 28.06 -9.50
N LYS A 251 45.58 27.40 -10.08
CA LYS A 251 44.16 27.72 -9.87
C LYS A 251 43.48 26.64 -9.06
N ASN A 252 42.79 27.02 -7.98
CA ASN A 252 41.91 26.09 -7.26
C ASN A 252 40.61 25.91 -8.07
N ILE A 253 40.32 24.67 -8.48
CA ILE A 253 39.15 24.34 -9.28
C ILE A 253 38.34 23.21 -8.61
N ASN A 254 37.01 23.31 -8.68
CA ASN A 254 36.13 22.19 -8.37
C ASN A 254 36.10 21.26 -9.59
N TYR A 255 36.66 20.06 -9.50
CA TYR A 255 36.68 19.10 -10.61
C TYR A 255 35.56 18.07 -10.53
N ARG A 256 34.94 17.89 -9.36
CA ARG A 256 33.76 17.06 -9.17
C ARG A 256 32.79 17.73 -8.21
N ILE A 257 31.53 17.80 -8.59
CA ILE A 257 30.43 18.29 -7.77
C ILE A 257 29.40 17.18 -7.71
N THR A 258 29.02 16.78 -6.50
CA THR A 258 27.92 15.86 -6.25
C THR A 258 26.82 16.63 -5.53
N GLU A 259 25.67 16.76 -6.18
CA GLU A 259 24.46 17.35 -5.60
C GLU A 259 23.62 16.25 -4.94
N LYS A 260 23.18 16.51 -3.71
CA LYS A 260 22.12 15.77 -3.05
C LYS A 260 20.96 16.74 -2.83
N ARG A 261 19.99 16.73 -3.74
CA ARG A 261 18.80 17.57 -3.64
C ARG A 261 17.80 16.94 -2.67
N ILE A 262 17.67 17.52 -1.49
CA ILE A 262 16.74 17.09 -0.45
C ILE A 262 15.56 18.06 -0.42
N PHE A 263 14.36 17.51 -0.36
CA PHE A 263 13.11 18.22 -0.16
C PHE A 263 12.63 17.96 1.27
N LYS A 264 12.12 18.98 1.94
CA LYS A 264 11.43 18.85 3.22
C LYS A 264 9.97 19.18 3.02
N ALA A 265 9.09 18.31 3.50
CA ALA A 265 7.66 18.45 3.35
C ALA A 265 6.97 18.31 4.70
N ASP A 266 5.81 18.93 4.80
CA ASP A 266 4.88 18.86 5.91
C ASP A 266 3.50 18.49 5.34
N THR A 267 2.85 17.49 5.93
CA THR A 267 1.55 17.00 5.45
C THR A 267 0.46 18.07 5.49
N GLY A 268 0.66 19.12 6.29
CA GLY A 268 -0.40 19.98 6.77
C GLY A 268 -1.13 19.34 7.97
N PRO A 269 -2.09 20.06 8.56
CA PRO A 269 -2.93 19.53 9.63
C PRO A 269 -3.77 18.34 9.15
N LEU A 270 -3.80 17.28 9.95
CA LEU A 270 -4.54 16.05 9.68
C LEU A 270 -5.55 15.78 10.80
N THR A 271 -6.64 15.10 10.47
CA THR A 271 -7.47 14.44 11.49
C THR A 271 -6.69 13.26 12.08
N THR A 272 -7.08 12.77 13.27
CA THR A 272 -6.43 11.61 13.90
C THR A 272 -6.45 10.38 12.99
N ALA A 273 -7.57 10.11 12.30
CA ALA A 273 -7.69 9.01 11.36
C ALA A 273 -6.76 9.17 10.15
N MET A 274 -6.68 10.38 9.57
CA MET A 274 -5.75 10.67 8.48
C MET A 274 -4.30 10.61 8.93
N ALA A 275 -3.97 10.94 10.18
CA ALA A 275 -2.62 10.81 10.72
C ALA A 275 -2.21 9.33 10.83
N ASN A 276 -3.06 8.47 11.41
CA ASN A 276 -2.81 7.03 11.49
C ASN A 276 -2.64 6.40 10.09
N TRP A 277 -3.42 6.85 9.11
CA TRP A 277 -3.27 6.46 7.71
C TRP A 277 -1.99 7.02 7.08
N ALA A 278 -1.64 8.28 7.33
CA ALA A 278 -0.46 8.93 6.76
C ALA A 278 0.85 8.31 7.26
N ASP A 279 0.87 7.68 8.45
CA ASP A 279 2.03 6.91 8.91
C ASP A 279 2.38 5.77 7.95
N ASP A 280 1.41 5.29 7.18
CA ASP A 280 1.62 4.23 6.20
C ASP A 280 2.50 4.65 5.03
N LEU A 281 2.51 5.94 4.69
CA LEU A 281 3.46 6.52 3.74
C LEU A 281 4.91 6.20 4.14
N PHE A 282 5.23 6.27 5.43
CA PHE A 282 6.60 6.08 5.93
C PHE A 282 7.00 4.60 6.01
N ARG A 283 6.04 3.68 5.94
CA ARG A 283 6.28 2.24 5.78
C ARG A 283 6.36 1.80 4.32
N SER A 284 5.92 2.66 3.39
CA SER A 284 5.93 2.37 1.97
C SER A 284 7.35 2.29 1.42
N ASP A 285 7.62 1.23 0.67
CA ASP A 285 8.89 1.07 -0.07
C ASP A 285 8.81 1.62 -1.50
N GLU A 286 7.65 2.10 -1.91
CA GLU A 286 7.41 2.63 -3.23
C GLU A 286 6.60 3.92 -3.16
N VAL A 287 7.28 5.04 -3.33
CA VAL A 287 6.68 6.38 -3.30
C VAL A 287 7.06 7.15 -4.56
N TYR A 288 6.07 7.76 -5.21
CA TYR A 288 6.25 8.59 -6.41
C TYR A 288 5.71 9.99 -6.17
N ILE A 289 6.35 10.99 -6.77
CA ILE A 289 5.76 12.32 -6.89
C ILE A 289 4.69 12.28 -7.98
N VAL A 290 3.53 12.86 -7.70
CA VAL A 290 2.50 13.14 -8.71
C VAL A 290 2.50 14.63 -9.00
N ASN A 291 2.44 14.97 -10.28
CA ASN A 291 2.27 16.36 -10.72
C ASN A 291 0.93 16.49 -11.45
N ILE A 292 0.24 17.61 -11.23
CA ILE A 292 -0.99 17.94 -11.97
C ILE A 292 -0.65 19.03 -12.97
N TYR A 293 -0.87 18.76 -14.25
CA TYR A 293 -0.60 19.68 -15.36
C TYR A 293 -1.89 19.92 -16.14
N GLY A 294 -2.39 21.16 -16.17
CA GLY A 294 -3.61 21.49 -16.92
C GLY A 294 -4.86 20.69 -16.47
N GLY A 295 -4.87 20.20 -15.22
CA GLY A 295 -5.93 19.34 -14.69
C GLY A 295 -5.70 17.84 -14.87
N GLU A 296 -4.62 17.43 -15.54
CA GLU A 296 -4.25 16.02 -15.73
C GLU A 296 -3.13 15.62 -14.77
N ALA A 297 -3.33 14.54 -14.03
CA ALA A 297 -2.28 14.00 -13.18
C ALA A 297 -1.28 13.16 -13.99
N ALA A 298 0.00 13.36 -13.73
CA ALA A 298 1.09 12.56 -14.26
C ALA A 298 1.93 12.02 -13.10
N VAL A 299 2.08 10.70 -13.07
CA VAL A 299 3.00 10.04 -12.14
C VAL A 299 4.42 10.37 -12.57
N GLY A 300 5.14 11.04 -11.68
CA GLY A 300 6.50 11.50 -11.86
C GLY A 300 7.53 10.47 -11.41
N LYS A 301 8.65 10.98 -10.89
CA LYS A 301 9.78 10.15 -10.46
C LYS A 301 9.51 9.52 -9.10
N GLN A 302 10.05 8.33 -8.91
CA GLN A 302 10.15 7.70 -7.60
C GLN A 302 11.01 8.57 -6.68
N VAL A 303 10.63 8.62 -5.41
CA VAL A 303 11.37 9.28 -4.35
C VAL A 303 11.71 8.30 -3.24
N THR A 304 12.78 8.62 -2.51
CA THR A 304 13.16 7.95 -1.27
C THR A 304 12.95 8.91 -0.13
N ILE A 305 12.13 8.52 0.84
CA ILE A 305 12.01 9.22 2.12
C ILE A 305 13.24 8.84 2.95
N SER A 306 14.01 9.85 3.35
CA SER A 306 15.29 9.66 4.07
C SER A 306 15.17 9.92 5.57
N ASP A 307 14.13 10.64 5.98
CA ASP A 307 13.85 10.99 7.37
C ASP A 307 12.36 11.33 7.52
N SER A 308 11.77 10.99 8.65
CA SER A 308 10.36 11.26 8.95
C SER A 308 10.17 11.45 10.44
N LYS A 309 9.38 12.46 10.79
CA LYS A 309 8.92 12.73 12.15
C LYS A 309 7.40 12.69 12.16
N SER A 310 6.86 11.56 12.62
CA SER A 310 5.43 11.31 12.78
C SER A 310 4.98 11.31 14.25
N ASP A 311 5.56 12.21 15.04
CA ASP A 311 5.15 12.39 16.43
C ASP A 311 3.72 12.96 16.50
N ASN A 312 2.85 12.26 17.21
CA ASN A 312 1.53 12.73 17.60
C ASN A 312 1.41 12.68 19.12
N ASP A 313 0.70 13.66 19.69
CA ASP A 313 0.34 13.68 21.11
C ASP A 313 -1.18 13.85 21.27
N ASN A 314 -1.66 13.79 22.51
CA ASN A 314 -3.08 13.89 22.85
C ASN A 314 -3.44 15.23 23.50
N LEU A 315 -2.60 16.26 23.35
CA LEU A 315 -2.86 17.57 23.88
C LEU A 315 -3.95 18.27 23.04
N LEU A 316 -4.90 18.89 23.72
CA LEU A 316 -6.07 19.55 23.10
C LEU A 316 -5.70 20.62 22.06
N GLU A 317 -4.55 21.28 22.24
CA GLU A 317 -4.09 22.39 21.41
C GLU A 317 -3.21 21.96 20.22
N THR A 318 -3.03 20.65 20.04
CA THR A 318 -2.23 20.12 18.93
C THR A 318 -3.12 19.47 17.89
N ILE A 319 -2.73 19.63 16.63
CA ILE A 319 -3.36 18.96 15.50
C ILE A 319 -2.27 18.08 14.87
N PRO A 320 -2.54 16.78 14.66
CA PRO A 320 -1.60 15.87 14.00
C PRO A 320 -1.05 16.47 12.71
N ARG A 321 0.27 16.41 12.54
CA ARG A 321 0.97 16.83 11.33
C ARG A 321 2.33 16.17 11.27
N PHE A 322 2.73 15.71 10.09
CA PHE A 322 3.99 15.02 9.92
C PHE A 322 4.95 15.83 9.07
N THR A 323 6.23 15.77 9.43
CA THR A 323 7.31 16.37 8.64
C THR A 323 8.27 15.30 8.19
N PHE A 324 8.76 15.39 6.97
CA PHE A 324 9.64 14.39 6.39
C PHE A 324 10.57 14.99 5.34
N SER A 325 11.68 14.30 5.11
CA SER A 325 12.63 14.64 4.06
C SER A 325 12.65 13.56 3.00
N TYR A 326 12.67 13.96 1.73
CA TYR A 326 12.75 13.03 0.61
C TYR A 326 13.68 13.55 -0.50
N ALA A 327 14.15 12.65 -1.35
CA ALA A 327 14.92 12.96 -2.54
C ALA A 327 14.47 12.07 -3.71
N TYR A 328 14.75 12.48 -4.96
CA TYR A 328 14.54 11.59 -6.10
C TYR A 328 15.39 10.32 -5.96
N SER A 329 14.83 9.15 -6.26
CA SER A 329 15.53 7.85 -6.18
C SER A 329 16.53 7.61 -7.33
N GLN A 330 16.89 8.66 -8.08
CA GLN A 330 17.72 8.57 -9.27
C GLN A 330 19.08 9.23 -9.06
N ARG A 331 20.10 8.75 -9.78
CA ARG A 331 21.47 9.26 -9.65
C ARG A 331 21.63 10.77 -9.95
N GLN A 332 20.83 11.31 -10.88
CA GLN A 332 20.91 12.72 -11.27
C GLN A 332 19.82 13.52 -10.56
N HIS A 333 20.22 14.35 -9.59
CA HIS A 333 19.29 15.15 -8.79
C HIS A 333 18.99 16.52 -9.41
N ASN A 334 19.80 16.95 -10.38
CA ASN A 334 19.53 18.15 -11.17
C ASN A 334 18.46 17.86 -12.23
N VAL A 335 17.19 17.97 -11.84
CA VAL A 335 16.02 17.75 -12.69
C VAL A 335 15.48 19.07 -13.19
N LEU A 336 15.38 19.21 -14.51
CA LEU A 336 14.65 20.29 -15.16
C LEU A 336 13.23 19.82 -15.47
N ASP A 337 12.24 20.42 -14.82
CA ASP A 337 10.83 20.22 -15.16
C ASP A 337 10.39 21.30 -16.17
N MET A 338 10.23 20.89 -17.43
CA MET A 338 9.81 21.77 -18.53
C MET A 338 8.33 22.19 -18.42
N HIS A 339 7.50 21.41 -17.72
CA HIS A 339 6.09 21.74 -17.50
C HIS A 339 5.90 22.72 -16.34
N ARG A 340 6.90 22.84 -15.47
CA ARG A 340 6.98 23.83 -14.38
C ARG A 340 8.01 24.93 -14.63
N ALA A 341 8.33 25.22 -15.90
CA ALA A 341 9.27 26.29 -16.24
C ALA A 341 8.84 27.62 -15.57
N GLY A 342 9.67 28.13 -14.65
CA GLY A 342 9.43 29.36 -13.89
C GLY A 342 8.69 29.19 -12.55
N ARG A 343 8.28 27.97 -12.16
CA ARG A 343 7.60 27.70 -10.88
C ARG A 343 8.55 27.05 -9.88
N ILE A 344 8.51 27.51 -8.63
CA ILE A 344 9.45 27.04 -7.61
C ILE A 344 8.83 25.88 -6.82
N PHE A 345 7.59 25.99 -6.33
CA PHE A 345 6.94 24.93 -5.52
C PHE A 345 5.41 24.81 -5.65
N ASP A 346 4.71 25.91 -5.94
CA ASP A 346 3.25 25.98 -5.89
C ASP A 346 2.60 25.92 -7.29
N ASN A 347 1.30 25.60 -7.31
CA ASN A 347 0.46 25.76 -8.49
C ASN A 347 -0.07 27.20 -8.62
N THR A 348 0.17 28.03 -7.60
CA THR A 348 -0.28 29.42 -7.49
C THR A 348 0.78 30.43 -7.95
N PHE A 349 1.13 30.44 -9.24
CA PHE A 349 1.68 31.68 -9.81
C PHE A 349 0.58 32.45 -10.52
N ASP A 350 0.39 33.69 -10.07
CA ASP A 350 -0.54 34.66 -10.60
C ASP A 350 -0.19 35.00 -12.06
N ASN A 351 -1.10 34.70 -12.99
CA ASN A 351 -0.97 35.06 -14.41
C ASN A 351 -1.24 36.56 -14.67
N THR A 352 -1.37 37.42 -13.64
CA THR A 352 -1.70 38.84 -13.82
C THR A 352 -0.51 39.77 -14.08
N PHE A 353 0.73 39.28 -14.07
CA PHE A 353 1.86 40.08 -14.57
C PHE A 353 2.02 39.91 -16.09
N ASN A 354 1.20 40.69 -16.82
CA ASN A 354 1.46 41.06 -18.22
C ASN A 354 2.04 42.47 -18.31
#